data_AF-A0A8J6NBR9-F1
#
_entry.id   AF-A0A8J6NBR9-F1
#
_cell.length_a   1.000
_cell.length_b   1.000
_cell.length_c   1.000
_cell.angle_alpha   90.00
_cell.angle_beta   90.00
_cell.angle_gamma   90.00
#
_symmetry.space_group_name_H-M   'P 1'
#
loop_
_entity.id
_entity.type
_entity.pdbx_description
1 polymer ?
#
loop_
_entity_poly.entity_id
_entity_poly.type
_entity_poly.pdbx_seq_one_letter_code
_entity_poly.pdbx_strand_id
1 'polypeptide(L)'
;MQSDSFPSGRIPMVKIDGARIRQLRESQGLTQLFLATSVEVTTDTISRWENKRYPTIKRENAVRLAEALEVELDAILDHSDEETANDENEIPDHDQHESHPETPSRLTPVKKPPFTLIVATIIAILLAGILAWWFFPAPQEISVSARRFLPAHSAAGQPFPVAIEVKTGSIDPQTLILKESLPQGAVLLSLVPPNSAVDHHNSLKWLSKVKETQIFAYIVKVEKSSAAPVVFSGTVAVHKAPGEQLRVEGRDSIVIDEYHWADNNGDGIISDEEILTVYDEFSEISGLEIDIDQVEEIWLGSGYRWDASQGIFVVLP
;
A
#
# COMPACT_ATOMS: atom_id res chain seq x y z
N MET A 1 -21.79 -52.97 -24.82
CA MET A 1 -21.11 -52.18 -23.78
C MET A 1 -20.06 -51.35 -24.49
N GLN A 2 -20.43 -50.12 -24.84
CA GLN A 2 -19.55 -49.18 -25.53
C GLN A 2 -18.64 -48.52 -24.50
N SER A 3 -17.34 -48.66 -24.74
CA SER A 3 -16.25 -47.96 -24.08
C SER A 3 -16.17 -46.56 -24.67
N ASP A 4 -16.70 -45.55 -23.98
CA ASP A 4 -16.46 -44.16 -24.32
C ASP A 4 -15.12 -43.71 -23.73
N SER A 5 -14.11 -43.85 -24.58
CA SER A 5 -12.84 -43.13 -24.48
C SER A 5 -13.10 -41.65 -24.76
N PHE A 6 -12.91 -40.77 -23.77
CA PHE A 6 -12.89 -39.32 -24.01
C PHE A 6 -11.44 -38.82 -24.15
N PRO A 7 -11.16 -38.00 -25.18
CA PRO A 7 -9.81 -37.57 -25.57
C PRO A 7 -9.43 -36.22 -24.94
N SER A 8 -8.12 -35.99 -24.78
CA SER A 8 -7.47 -34.68 -24.58
C SER A 8 -7.91 -33.86 -23.35
N GLY A 9 -7.19 -34.07 -22.23
CA GLY A 9 -7.39 -33.38 -20.95
C GLY A 9 -7.20 -31.85 -21.01
N ARG A 10 -8.30 -31.11 -21.26
CA ARG A 10 -8.42 -29.70 -20.91
C ARG A 10 -8.97 -29.62 -19.49
N ILE A 11 -8.16 -29.12 -18.56
CA ILE A 11 -8.61 -28.82 -17.19
C ILE A 11 -9.71 -27.76 -17.29
N PRO A 12 -10.91 -27.97 -16.70
CA PRO A 12 -12.00 -27.01 -16.78
C PRO A 12 -11.61 -25.71 -16.06
N MET A 13 -11.71 -24.59 -16.78
CA MET A 13 -11.41 -23.25 -16.28
C MET A 13 -12.70 -22.46 -16.07
N VAL A 14 -12.74 -21.60 -15.06
CA VAL A 14 -13.88 -20.72 -14.73
C VAL A 14 -13.39 -19.30 -14.46
N LYS A 15 -14.24 -18.30 -14.76
CA LYS A 15 -13.98 -16.89 -14.50
C LYS A 15 -14.59 -16.51 -13.15
N ILE A 16 -13.78 -15.98 -12.24
CA ILE A 16 -14.17 -15.60 -10.88
C ILE A 16 -14.26 -14.07 -10.73
N ASP A 17 -15.17 -13.61 -9.87
CA ASP A 17 -15.22 -12.21 -9.45
C ASP A 17 -14.35 -11.99 -8.21
N GLY A 18 -13.12 -11.56 -8.44
CA GLY A 18 -12.15 -11.26 -7.39
C GLY A 18 -12.63 -10.23 -6.36
N ALA A 19 -13.42 -9.23 -6.78
CA ALA A 19 -13.93 -8.21 -5.87
C ALA A 19 -14.98 -8.81 -4.91
N ARG A 20 -15.81 -9.72 -5.42
CA ARG A 20 -16.81 -10.43 -4.62
C ARG A 20 -16.17 -11.40 -3.63
N ILE A 21 -15.15 -12.14 -4.05
CA ILE A 21 -14.34 -13.02 -3.18
C ILE A 21 -13.74 -12.21 -2.01
N ARG A 22 -13.12 -11.06 -2.31
CA ARG A 22 -12.56 -10.16 -1.31
C ARG A 22 -13.61 -9.68 -0.32
N GLN A 23 -14.77 -9.26 -0.80
CA GLN A 23 -15.86 -8.78 0.05
C GLN A 23 -16.38 -9.85 1.00
N LEU A 24 -16.56 -11.08 0.51
CA LEU A 24 -17.01 -12.23 1.32
C LEU A 24 -15.98 -12.59 2.39
N ARG A 25 -14.69 -12.59 2.02
CA ARG A 25 -13.60 -12.82 2.96
C ARG A 25 -13.57 -11.77 4.08
N GLU A 26 -13.65 -10.49 3.71
CA GLU A 26 -13.59 -9.37 4.65
C GLU A 26 -14.84 -9.31 5.55
N SER A 27 -16.03 -9.67 5.06
CA SER A 27 -17.25 -9.70 5.87
C SER A 27 -17.26 -10.82 6.92
N GLN A 28 -16.49 -11.88 6.70
CA GLN A 28 -16.27 -12.98 7.64
C GLN A 28 -15.05 -12.76 8.55
N GLY A 29 -14.29 -11.68 8.37
CA GLY A 29 -13.09 -11.38 9.15
C GLY A 29 -11.90 -12.31 8.87
N LEU A 30 -11.88 -12.97 7.70
CA LEU A 30 -10.82 -13.92 7.33
C LEU A 30 -9.62 -13.18 6.70
N THR A 31 -8.41 -13.64 7.03
CA THR A 31 -7.18 -13.15 6.38
C THR A 31 -6.96 -13.84 5.04
N GLN A 32 -6.19 -13.22 4.12
CA GLN A 32 -5.81 -13.88 2.88
C GLN A 32 -4.97 -15.13 3.12
N LEU A 33 -4.13 -15.14 4.17
CA LEU A 33 -3.37 -16.30 4.61
C LEU A 33 -4.29 -17.47 5.00
N PHE A 34 -5.30 -17.22 5.83
CA PHE A 34 -6.25 -18.25 6.23
C PHE A 34 -6.97 -18.86 5.02
N LEU A 35 -7.42 -18.02 4.08
CA LEU A 35 -8.08 -18.47 2.85
C LEU A 35 -7.12 -19.25 1.93
N ALA A 36 -5.86 -18.81 1.83
CA ALA A 36 -4.82 -19.47 1.05
C ALA A 36 -4.50 -20.88 1.58
N THR A 37 -4.32 -21.01 2.90
CA THR A 37 -4.11 -22.30 3.56
C THR A 37 -5.29 -23.24 3.36
N SER A 38 -6.53 -22.73 3.47
CA SER A 38 -7.75 -23.54 3.31
C SER A 38 -7.96 -24.05 1.87
N VAL A 39 -7.47 -23.30 0.87
CA VAL A 39 -7.61 -23.63 -0.56
C VAL A 39 -6.34 -24.31 -1.13
N GLU A 40 -5.32 -24.55 -0.29
CA GLU A 40 -4.03 -25.15 -0.65
C GLU A 40 -3.27 -24.38 -1.75
N VAL A 41 -3.28 -23.05 -1.65
CA VAL A 41 -2.54 -22.16 -2.56
C VAL A 41 -1.71 -21.15 -1.79
N THR A 42 -0.84 -20.42 -2.48
CA THR A 42 -0.07 -19.33 -1.88
C THR A 42 -0.97 -18.10 -1.64
N THR A 43 -0.61 -17.28 -0.66
CA THR A 43 -1.24 -15.97 -0.43
C THR A 43 -1.19 -15.07 -1.66
N ASP A 44 -0.07 -15.07 -2.39
CA ASP A 44 0.07 -14.39 -3.69
C ASP A 44 -0.98 -14.86 -4.71
N THR A 45 -1.32 -16.16 -4.72
CA THR A 45 -2.37 -16.70 -5.59
C THR A 45 -3.74 -16.13 -5.24
N ILE A 46 -4.10 -16.10 -3.95
CA ILE A 46 -5.36 -15.47 -3.48
C ILE A 46 -5.38 -13.97 -3.79
N SER A 47 -4.30 -13.25 -3.52
CA SER A 47 -4.18 -11.81 -3.79
C SER A 47 -4.37 -11.50 -5.28
N ARG A 48 -3.81 -12.31 -6.18
CA ARG A 48 -3.99 -12.16 -7.63
C ARG A 48 -5.42 -12.43 -8.08
N TRP A 49 -6.09 -13.38 -7.45
CA TRP A 49 -7.51 -13.70 -7.71
C TRP A 49 -8.41 -12.55 -7.25
N GLU A 50 -8.22 -12.05 -6.03
CA GLU A 50 -9.01 -10.95 -5.45
C GLU A 50 -8.83 -9.63 -6.22
N ASN A 51 -7.61 -9.32 -6.65
CA ASN A 51 -7.29 -8.07 -7.34
C ASN A 51 -7.44 -8.16 -8.88
N LYS A 52 -8.19 -9.15 -9.39
CA LYS A 52 -8.50 -9.37 -10.82
C LYS A 52 -7.27 -9.46 -11.75
N ARG A 53 -6.09 -9.84 -11.23
CA ARG A 53 -4.90 -10.06 -12.07
C ARG A 53 -4.98 -11.37 -12.86
N TYR A 54 -5.66 -12.38 -12.35
CA TYR A 54 -5.96 -13.64 -13.04
C TYR A 54 -7.39 -14.11 -12.76
N PRO A 55 -8.39 -13.58 -13.48
CA PRO A 55 -9.80 -13.89 -13.23
C PRO A 55 -10.16 -15.32 -13.62
N THR A 56 -9.34 -16.00 -14.45
CA THR A 56 -9.62 -17.35 -14.92
C THR A 56 -8.79 -18.37 -14.15
N ILE A 57 -9.46 -19.25 -13.40
CA ILE A 57 -8.82 -20.26 -12.54
C ILE A 57 -9.36 -21.66 -12.81
N LYS A 58 -8.68 -22.69 -12.31
CA LYS A 58 -9.18 -24.07 -12.39
C LYS A 58 -10.51 -24.16 -11.63
N ARG A 59 -11.51 -24.84 -12.20
CA ARG A 59 -12.82 -25.03 -11.55
C ARG A 59 -12.68 -25.63 -10.15
N GLU A 60 -11.76 -26.57 -9.96
CA GLU A 60 -11.45 -27.18 -8.66
C GLU A 60 -11.07 -26.14 -7.60
N ASN A 61 -10.26 -25.15 -7.97
CA ASN A 61 -9.87 -24.08 -7.05
C ASN A 61 -11.02 -23.12 -6.75
N ALA A 62 -11.89 -22.86 -7.73
CA ALA A 62 -13.09 -22.06 -7.51
C ALA A 62 -14.08 -22.77 -6.56
N VAL A 63 -14.22 -24.09 -6.67
CA VAL A 63 -15.05 -24.88 -5.73
C VAL A 63 -14.48 -24.77 -4.32
N ARG A 64 -13.18 -24.97 -4.13
CA ARG A 64 -12.53 -24.82 -2.81
C ARG A 64 -12.69 -23.41 -2.22
N LEU A 65 -12.59 -22.37 -3.06
CA LEU A 65 -12.86 -20.99 -2.63
C LEU A 65 -14.30 -20.81 -2.13
N ALA A 66 -15.27 -21.35 -2.85
CA ALA A 66 -16.69 -21.25 -2.48
C ALA A 66 -16.96 -22.01 -1.17
N GLU A 67 -16.38 -23.20 -1.01
CA GLU A 67 -16.47 -24.00 0.22
C GLU A 67 -15.82 -23.28 1.41
N ALA A 68 -14.62 -22.73 1.25
CA ALA A 68 -13.91 -22.01 2.30
C ALA A 68 -14.61 -20.70 2.72
N LEU A 69 -15.39 -20.10 1.80
CA LEU A 69 -16.20 -18.91 2.06
C LEU A 69 -17.65 -19.24 2.45
N GLU A 70 -18.00 -20.53 2.58
CA GLU A 70 -19.35 -21.00 2.91
C GLU A 70 -20.45 -20.45 1.98
N VAL A 71 -20.15 -20.33 0.69
CA VAL A 71 -21.10 -19.84 -0.35
C VAL A 71 -21.23 -20.83 -1.51
N GLU A 72 -22.28 -20.67 -2.31
CA GLU A 72 -22.39 -21.41 -3.56
C GLU A 72 -21.39 -20.91 -4.61
N LEU A 73 -20.87 -21.82 -5.44
CA LEU A 73 -19.90 -21.50 -6.49
C LEU A 73 -20.38 -20.34 -7.38
N ASP A 74 -21.67 -20.31 -7.72
CA ASP A 74 -22.26 -19.29 -8.59
C ASP A 74 -22.12 -17.86 -8.02
N ALA A 75 -22.07 -17.73 -6.70
CA ALA A 75 -21.95 -16.45 -6.00
C ALA A 75 -20.57 -15.80 -6.14
N ILE A 76 -19.56 -16.54 -6.60
CA ILE A 76 -18.18 -16.06 -6.80
C ILE A 76 -17.76 -16.03 -8.28
N LEU A 77 -18.65 -16.42 -9.20
CA LEU A 77 -18.37 -16.36 -10.63
C LEU A 77 -18.60 -14.95 -11.18
N ASP A 78 -17.81 -14.59 -12.20
CA ASP A 78 -17.97 -13.32 -12.91
C ASP A 78 -18.96 -13.49 -14.07
N HIS A 79 -20.11 -12.85 -13.94
CA HIS A 79 -21.22 -12.90 -14.91
C HIS A 79 -21.15 -11.80 -15.99
N SER A 80 -20.03 -11.05 -16.07
CA SER A 80 -19.86 -9.92 -16.99
C SER A 80 -19.83 -10.24 -18.49
N ASP A 81 -19.99 -11.52 -18.89
CA ASP A 81 -20.15 -11.91 -20.30
C ASP A 81 -21.63 -12.04 -20.73
N GLU A 82 -22.58 -11.76 -19.83
CA GLU A 82 -24.02 -11.65 -20.12
C GLU A 82 -24.59 -10.35 -19.53
N GLU A 83 -24.34 -9.19 -20.16
CA GLU A 83 -25.21 -8.00 -20.17
C GLU A 83 -24.50 -6.80 -20.83
N THR A 84 -24.49 -6.80 -22.16
CA THR A 84 -24.64 -5.54 -22.91
C THR A 84 -26.11 -5.38 -23.24
N ALA A 85 -26.79 -4.45 -22.56
CA ALA A 85 -27.78 -3.56 -23.17
C ALA A 85 -28.50 -2.72 -22.10
N ASN A 86 -28.46 -1.41 -22.35
CA ASN A 86 -29.50 -0.42 -22.05
C ASN A 86 -29.78 -0.06 -20.59
N ASP A 87 -29.46 1.21 -20.26
CA ASP A 87 -30.47 2.08 -19.65
C ASP A 87 -30.31 3.53 -20.16
N GLU A 88 -30.72 3.75 -21.41
CA GLU A 88 -31.32 5.02 -21.82
C GLU A 88 -32.79 4.95 -21.38
N ASN A 89 -33.18 5.83 -20.46
CA ASN A 89 -34.58 6.04 -20.11
C ASN A 89 -34.93 7.51 -20.32
N GLU A 90 -35.28 7.85 -21.56
CA GLU A 90 -36.30 8.84 -21.87
C GLU A 90 -37.68 8.19 -21.69
N ILE A 91 -38.61 8.84 -20.99
CA ILE A 91 -40.05 8.65 -21.20
C ILE A 91 -40.75 10.03 -21.14
N PRO A 92 -41.81 10.25 -21.96
CA PRO A 92 -42.20 11.55 -22.49
C PRO A 92 -43.50 12.14 -21.91
N ASP A 93 -43.67 13.42 -22.23
CA ASP A 93 -44.88 14.21 -22.58
C ASP A 93 -46.31 13.67 -22.30
N HIS A 94 -47.11 14.49 -21.62
CA HIS A 94 -48.52 14.73 -21.99
C HIS A 94 -49.04 16.08 -21.46
N ASP A 95 -49.01 17.09 -22.33
CA ASP A 95 -50.07 18.03 -22.74
C ASP A 95 -51.15 18.59 -21.77
N GLN A 96 -51.19 19.94 -21.80
CA GLN A 96 -52.32 20.87 -22.01
C GLN A 96 -53.32 21.22 -20.91
N HIS A 97 -53.29 22.52 -20.54
CA HIS A 97 -54.39 23.51 -20.43
C HIS A 97 -53.74 24.78 -19.83
N GLU A 98 -53.95 26.04 -20.22
CA GLU A 98 -54.79 26.71 -21.21
C GLU A 98 -54.33 28.19 -21.21
N SER A 99 -54.67 28.94 -22.24
CA SER A 99 -54.23 30.29 -22.56
C SER A 99 -54.95 31.43 -21.79
N HIS A 100 -54.16 32.45 -21.42
CA HIS A 100 -54.38 33.92 -21.39
C HIS A 100 -55.82 34.51 -21.33
N PRO A 101 -56.02 35.63 -20.57
CA PRO A 101 -55.63 36.93 -21.11
C PRO A 101 -55.10 38.00 -20.12
N GLU A 102 -54.48 39.00 -20.74
CA GLU A 102 -54.14 40.37 -20.27
C GLU A 102 -55.40 41.08 -19.67
N THR A 103 -55.37 42.18 -18.89
CA THR A 103 -54.71 43.50 -19.04
C THR A 103 -54.86 44.32 -17.71
N PRO A 104 -54.63 45.65 -17.58
CA PRO A 104 -53.74 46.21 -16.56
C PRO A 104 -54.43 47.10 -15.49
N SER A 105 -53.81 47.24 -14.32
CA SER A 105 -54.08 48.34 -13.36
C SER A 105 -53.11 48.21 -12.18
N ARG A 106 -52.63 49.26 -11.52
CA ARG A 106 -52.62 50.71 -11.73
C ARG A 106 -51.60 51.20 -10.69
N LEU A 107 -50.82 52.21 -11.04
CA LEU A 107 -49.81 52.86 -10.21
C LEU A 107 -50.35 53.26 -8.83
N THR A 108 -49.60 52.95 -7.77
CA THR A 108 -49.44 53.85 -6.61
C THR A 108 -47.98 53.82 -6.14
N PRO A 109 -47.28 54.97 -6.07
CA PRO A 109 -45.92 55.01 -5.55
C PRO A 109 -45.97 55.11 -4.02
N VAL A 110 -45.60 54.04 -3.32
CA VAL A 110 -45.25 54.13 -1.90
C VAL A 110 -43.77 54.50 -1.82
N LYS A 111 -43.48 55.74 -1.44
CA LYS A 111 -42.12 56.18 -1.08
C LYS A 111 -41.62 55.29 0.06
N LYS A 112 -40.64 54.43 -0.22
CA LYS A 112 -39.83 53.75 0.80
C LYS A 112 -38.42 54.37 0.81
N PRO A 113 -37.80 54.53 2.00
CA PRO A 113 -36.48 55.14 2.18
C PRO A 113 -35.38 54.26 1.56
N PRO A 114 -34.14 54.76 1.41
CA PRO A 114 -33.14 54.17 0.51
C PRO A 114 -32.51 52.90 1.10
N PHE A 115 -33.23 51.78 1.02
CA PHE A 115 -32.72 50.45 1.40
C PHE A 115 -32.09 49.70 0.21
N THR A 116 -32.23 50.22 -1.02
CA THR A 116 -31.68 49.62 -2.25
C THR A 116 -30.16 49.63 -2.29
N LEU A 117 -29.51 50.65 -1.71
CA LEU A 117 -28.05 50.70 -1.58
C LEU A 117 -27.54 49.62 -0.63
N ILE A 118 -28.24 49.35 0.47
CA ILE A 118 -27.83 48.32 1.44
C ILE A 118 -27.90 46.93 0.81
N VAL A 119 -28.98 46.63 0.09
CA VAL A 119 -29.14 45.36 -0.63
C VAL A 119 -28.09 45.20 -1.73
N ALA A 120 -27.83 46.25 -2.52
CA ALA A 120 -26.80 46.22 -3.56
C ALA A 120 -25.38 46.03 -2.97
N THR A 121 -25.11 46.63 -1.81
CA THR A 121 -23.82 46.49 -1.11
C THR A 121 -23.66 45.07 -0.55
N ILE A 122 -24.71 44.48 0.01
CA ILE A 122 -24.70 43.09 0.48
C ILE A 122 -24.47 42.11 -0.68
N ILE A 123 -25.14 42.34 -1.82
CA ILE A 123 -24.96 41.53 -3.03
C ILE A 123 -23.53 41.66 -3.56
N ALA A 124 -22.96 42.87 -3.57
CA ALA A 124 -21.58 43.10 -4.00
C ALA A 124 -20.57 42.40 -3.07
N ILE A 125 -20.80 42.41 -1.75
CA ILE A 125 -19.96 41.70 -0.78
C ILE A 125 -20.07 40.18 -0.96
N LEU A 126 -21.28 39.65 -1.18
CA LEU A 126 -21.48 38.22 -1.45
C LEU A 126 -20.80 37.79 -2.75
N LEU A 127 -20.95 38.58 -3.83
CA LEU A 127 -20.25 38.34 -5.09
C LEU A 127 -18.74 38.40 -4.92
N ALA A 128 -18.22 39.40 -4.19
CA ALA A 128 -16.80 39.51 -3.90
C ALA A 128 -16.30 38.31 -3.08
N GLY A 129 -17.09 37.80 -2.13
CA GLY A 129 -16.77 36.59 -1.37
C GLY A 129 -16.74 35.33 -2.23
N ILE A 130 -17.71 35.16 -3.14
CA ILE A 130 -17.75 34.03 -4.09
C ILE A 130 -16.58 34.11 -5.08
N LEU A 131 -16.31 35.30 -5.62
CA LEU A 131 -15.14 35.54 -6.47
C LEU A 131 -13.85 35.23 -5.70
N ALA A 132 -13.70 35.73 -4.47
CA ALA A 132 -12.53 35.44 -3.66
C ALA A 132 -12.39 33.93 -3.40
N TRP A 133 -13.47 33.20 -3.11
CA TRP A 133 -13.41 31.73 -2.98
C TRP A 133 -12.92 31.08 -4.28
N TRP A 134 -13.41 31.54 -5.42
CA TRP A 134 -13.06 30.95 -6.72
C TRP A 134 -11.63 31.28 -7.16
N PHE A 135 -11.12 32.45 -6.78
CA PHE A 135 -9.77 32.90 -7.10
C PHE A 135 -8.71 32.52 -6.06
N PHE A 136 -9.11 32.18 -4.83
CA PHE A 136 -8.23 31.73 -3.75
C PHE A 136 -8.63 30.32 -3.28
N PRO A 137 -8.34 29.27 -4.08
CA PRO A 137 -8.46 27.90 -3.59
C PRO A 137 -7.62 27.74 -2.31
N ALA A 138 -8.18 27.07 -1.31
CA ALA A 138 -7.49 26.78 -0.07
C ALA A 138 -6.12 26.12 -0.37
N PRO A 139 -5.04 26.48 0.37
CA PRO A 139 -3.76 25.80 0.22
C PRO A 139 -3.98 24.30 0.39
N GLN A 140 -3.65 23.50 -0.62
CA GLN A 140 -3.68 22.06 -0.46
C GLN A 140 -2.54 21.67 0.47
N GLU A 141 -2.88 21.18 1.66
CA GLU A 141 -1.90 20.60 2.58
C GLU A 141 -1.37 19.30 1.97
N ILE A 142 -0.13 19.34 1.46
CA ILE A 142 0.54 18.15 0.96
C ILE A 142 1.00 17.36 2.19
N SER A 143 0.26 16.31 2.55
CA SER A 143 0.71 15.38 3.58
C SER A 143 1.74 14.42 2.98
N VAL A 144 2.99 14.53 3.42
CA VAL A 144 4.03 13.52 3.15
C VAL A 144 4.42 12.90 4.48
N SER A 145 4.56 11.58 4.51
CA SER A 145 5.07 10.84 5.66
C SER A 145 6.16 9.89 5.20
N ALA A 146 7.14 9.64 6.07
CA ALA A 146 8.23 8.71 5.81
C ALA A 146 8.50 7.89 7.06
N ARG A 147 8.40 6.57 6.96
CA ARG A 147 8.56 5.63 8.07
C ARG A 147 9.62 4.59 7.74
N ARG A 148 10.55 4.37 8.67
CA ARG A 148 11.60 3.36 8.61
C ARG A 148 11.18 2.07 9.30
N PHE A 149 11.46 0.97 8.62
CA PHE A 149 11.47 -0.39 9.13
C PHE A 149 12.93 -0.81 9.22
N LEU A 150 13.38 -1.02 10.47
CA LEU A 150 14.75 -1.34 10.84
C LEU A 150 14.66 -2.45 11.88
N PRO A 151 15.37 -3.58 11.73
CA PRO A 151 15.45 -4.61 12.76
C PRO A 151 15.87 -4.08 14.12
N ALA A 152 15.45 -4.75 15.20
CA ALA A 152 15.83 -4.37 16.56
C ALA A 152 17.32 -4.64 16.82
N HIS A 153 17.84 -5.73 16.23
CA HIS A 153 19.21 -6.16 16.38
C HIS A 153 19.70 -6.87 15.11
N SER A 154 21.00 -7.13 15.04
CA SER A 154 21.62 -8.00 14.04
C SER A 154 23.00 -8.43 14.52
N ALA A 155 23.53 -9.54 14.01
CA ALA A 155 24.87 -9.98 14.36
C ALA A 155 25.97 -9.20 13.64
N ALA A 156 27.13 -9.09 14.31
CA ALA A 156 28.27 -8.39 13.73
C ALA A 156 28.70 -9.05 12.41
N GLY A 157 28.83 -8.23 11.37
CA GLY A 157 29.16 -8.67 10.01
C GLY A 157 27.99 -9.28 9.23
N GLN A 158 26.84 -9.53 9.86
CA GLN A 158 25.66 -10.04 9.17
C GLN A 158 24.94 -8.95 8.38
N PRO A 159 24.57 -9.22 7.11
CA PRO A 159 23.65 -8.38 6.36
C PRO A 159 22.28 -8.30 7.05
N PHE A 160 21.69 -7.11 7.07
CA PHE A 160 20.29 -6.92 7.48
C PHE A 160 19.59 -5.89 6.59
N PRO A 161 18.27 -6.03 6.39
CA PRO A 161 17.51 -5.10 5.58
C PRO A 161 17.12 -3.84 6.35
N VAL A 162 17.02 -2.73 5.62
CA VAL A 162 16.38 -1.51 6.08
C VAL A 162 15.45 -1.03 4.98
N ALA A 163 14.20 -0.71 5.32
CA ALA A 163 13.23 -0.15 4.39
C ALA A 163 12.70 1.18 4.91
N ILE A 164 12.42 2.11 4.00
CA ILE A 164 11.82 3.41 4.25
C ILE A 164 10.63 3.54 3.31
N GLU A 165 9.44 3.49 3.88
CA GLU A 165 8.19 3.72 3.16
C GLU A 165 7.88 5.22 3.18
N VAL A 166 7.69 5.79 1.98
CA VAL A 166 7.26 7.17 1.82
C VAL A 166 5.85 7.19 1.23
N LYS A 167 4.91 7.81 1.97
CA LYS A 167 3.52 7.98 1.56
C LYS A 167 3.21 9.45 1.32
N THR A 168 2.43 9.73 0.27
CA THR A 168 1.93 11.06 -0.08
C THR A 168 0.40 11.05 -0.16
N GLY A 169 -0.25 12.00 0.50
CA GLY A 169 -1.70 12.20 0.42
C GLY A 169 -2.14 13.11 -0.74
N SER A 170 -1.22 13.50 -1.63
CA SER A 170 -1.53 14.31 -2.82
C SER A 170 -2.04 13.45 -3.98
N ILE A 171 -3.04 13.95 -4.71
CA ILE A 171 -3.56 13.35 -5.95
C ILE A 171 -2.49 13.36 -7.06
N ASP A 172 -1.72 14.46 -7.14
CA ASP A 172 -0.61 14.58 -8.09
C ASP A 172 0.67 13.92 -7.57
N PRO A 173 1.47 13.27 -8.43
CA PRO A 173 2.77 12.77 -8.04
C PRO A 173 3.71 13.88 -7.56
N GLN A 174 4.36 13.63 -6.44
CA GLN A 174 5.28 14.54 -5.77
C GLN A 174 6.74 14.14 -6.06
N THR A 175 7.53 15.10 -6.54
CA THR A 175 8.98 14.92 -6.64
C THR A 175 9.59 15.18 -5.28
N LEU A 176 10.36 14.21 -4.77
CA LEU A 176 11.01 14.27 -3.47
C LEU A 176 12.45 13.77 -3.53
N ILE A 177 13.23 14.21 -2.54
CA ILE A 177 14.58 13.73 -2.26
C ILE A 177 14.56 13.06 -0.90
N LEU A 178 14.81 11.76 -0.87
CA LEU A 178 15.09 11.02 0.37
C LEU A 178 16.60 11.00 0.60
N LYS A 179 17.03 11.34 1.81
CA LYS A 179 18.41 11.22 2.26
C LYS A 179 18.45 10.33 3.48
N GLU A 180 19.34 9.36 3.49
CA GLU A 180 19.61 8.49 4.63
C GLU A 180 21.10 8.57 4.96
N SER A 181 21.44 8.70 6.24
CA SER A 181 22.82 8.68 6.73
C SER A 181 23.12 7.30 7.28
N LEU A 182 24.11 6.62 6.69
CA LEU A 182 24.59 5.35 7.23
C LEU A 182 25.54 5.60 8.41
N PRO A 183 25.46 4.78 9.45
CA PRO A 183 26.34 4.90 10.61
C PRO A 183 27.80 4.59 10.27
N GLN A 184 28.71 4.98 11.16
CA GLN A 184 30.12 4.66 10.99
C GLN A 184 30.35 3.15 11.04
N GLY A 185 31.11 2.62 10.07
CA GLY A 185 31.40 1.19 9.99
C GLY A 185 30.30 0.35 9.31
N ALA A 186 29.21 0.98 8.86
CA ALA A 186 28.26 0.34 7.97
C ALA A 186 28.85 0.17 6.56
N VAL A 187 28.66 -1.02 6.00
CA VAL A 187 29.00 -1.36 4.61
C VAL A 187 27.70 -1.63 3.87
N LEU A 188 27.41 -0.80 2.87
CA LEU A 188 26.26 -0.96 1.97
C LEU A 188 26.53 -2.13 1.01
N LEU A 189 25.56 -3.04 0.89
CA LEU A 189 25.65 -4.22 0.03
C LEU A 189 24.75 -4.10 -1.20
N SER A 190 23.49 -3.72 -1.01
CA SER A 190 22.54 -3.50 -2.11
C SER A 190 21.55 -2.40 -1.74
N LEU A 191 20.89 -1.82 -2.76
CA LEU A 191 19.96 -0.71 -2.59
C LEU A 191 18.88 -0.72 -3.67
N VAL A 192 17.67 -0.32 -3.31
CA VAL A 192 16.48 -0.28 -4.15
C VAL A 192 15.67 0.98 -3.86
N PRO A 193 15.18 1.71 -4.87
CA PRO A 193 15.51 1.56 -6.29
C PRO A 193 17.00 1.91 -6.57
N PRO A 194 17.61 1.38 -7.64
CA PRO A 194 19.06 1.45 -7.87
C PRO A 194 19.57 2.85 -8.22
N ASN A 195 18.68 3.78 -8.58
CA ASN A 195 19.00 5.15 -8.98
C ASN A 195 19.30 6.08 -7.79
N SER A 196 20.20 5.64 -6.90
CA SER A 196 20.68 6.44 -5.80
C SER A 196 22.08 7.02 -6.07
N ALA A 197 22.38 8.15 -5.44
CA ALA A 197 23.75 8.63 -5.31
C ALA A 197 24.22 8.34 -3.89
N VAL A 198 25.31 7.61 -3.76
CA VAL A 198 26.07 7.50 -2.50
C VAL A 198 27.07 8.65 -2.48
N ASP A 199 27.01 9.51 -1.47
CA ASP A 199 27.97 10.62 -1.34
C ASP A 199 29.20 10.24 -0.49
N HIS A 200 30.18 11.15 -0.46
CA HIS A 200 31.42 10.97 0.31
C HIS A 200 31.24 10.91 1.84
N HIS A 201 30.04 11.21 2.36
CA HIS A 201 29.73 11.21 3.79
C HIS A 201 28.97 9.95 4.22
N ASN A 202 29.01 8.88 3.42
CA ASN A 202 28.26 7.65 3.68
C ASN A 202 26.74 7.88 3.74
N SER A 203 26.23 8.83 2.94
CA SER A 203 24.79 9.08 2.83
C SER A 203 24.24 8.56 1.52
N LEU A 204 23.09 7.88 1.61
CA LEU A 204 22.28 7.45 0.48
C LEU A 204 21.31 8.56 0.09
N LYS A 205 21.20 8.84 -1.20
CA LYS A 205 20.26 9.85 -1.72
C LYS A 205 19.47 9.31 -2.88
N TRP A 206 18.14 9.37 -2.77
CA TRP A 206 17.22 9.06 -3.86
C TRP A 206 16.47 10.30 -4.30
N LEU A 207 16.34 10.47 -5.61
CA LEU A 207 15.43 11.43 -6.23
C LEU A 207 14.33 10.63 -6.91
N SER A 208 13.09 10.78 -6.43
CA SER A 208 11.95 10.01 -6.95
C SER A 208 10.70 10.86 -7.11
N LYS A 209 9.80 10.41 -7.97
CA LYS A 209 8.47 10.98 -8.18
C LYS A 209 7.46 9.97 -7.65
N VAL A 210 6.87 10.27 -6.49
CA VAL A 210 6.00 9.36 -5.74
C VAL A 210 4.54 9.81 -5.87
N LYS A 211 3.63 8.90 -6.23
CA LYS A 211 2.19 9.21 -6.38
C LYS A 211 1.39 8.87 -5.13
N GLU A 212 1.58 7.69 -4.57
CA GLU A 212 0.84 7.20 -3.40
C GLU A 212 1.84 6.70 -2.37
N THR A 213 2.49 5.57 -2.65
CA THR A 213 3.50 4.95 -1.79
C THR A 213 4.72 4.58 -2.62
N GLN A 214 5.92 4.77 -2.06
CA GLN A 214 7.17 4.25 -2.60
C GLN A 214 8.03 3.71 -1.46
N ILE A 215 8.58 2.52 -1.65
CA ILE A 215 9.56 1.93 -0.74
C ILE A 215 10.96 2.20 -1.27
N PHE A 216 11.85 2.63 -0.38
CA PHE A 216 13.29 2.71 -0.58
C PHE A 216 13.93 1.77 0.43
N ALA A 217 14.75 0.83 -0.04
CA ALA A 217 15.32 -0.17 0.82
C ALA A 217 16.79 -0.41 0.49
N TYR A 218 17.52 -0.96 1.44
CA TYR A 218 18.91 -1.31 1.28
C TYR A 218 19.31 -2.43 2.24
N ILE A 219 20.33 -3.18 1.83
CA ILE A 219 20.99 -4.16 2.69
C ILE A 219 22.30 -3.55 3.16
N VAL A 220 22.53 -3.61 4.46
CA VAL A 220 23.72 -3.09 5.11
C VAL A 220 24.24 -4.11 6.12
N LYS A 221 25.54 -4.10 6.37
CA LYS A 221 26.14 -4.82 7.49
C LYS A 221 27.01 -3.90 8.33
N VAL A 222 27.16 -4.21 9.61
CA VAL A 222 28.05 -3.50 10.54
C VAL A 222 29.09 -4.48 11.07
N GLU A 223 30.35 -4.25 10.72
CA GLU A 223 31.45 -5.21 10.96
C GLU A 223 31.80 -5.42 12.44
N LYS A 224 31.53 -4.44 13.29
CA LYS A 224 31.94 -4.48 14.70
C LYS A 224 30.73 -4.44 15.61
N SER A 225 30.68 -5.38 16.54
CA SER A 225 29.80 -5.26 17.70
C SER A 225 30.16 -4.00 18.48
N SER A 226 29.13 -3.29 18.92
CA SER A 226 29.22 -2.06 19.68
C SER A 226 28.27 -2.19 20.86
N ALA A 227 28.77 -1.88 22.05
CA ALA A 227 27.93 -1.82 23.25
C ALA A 227 26.88 -0.70 23.17
N ALA A 228 27.13 0.32 22.35
CA ALA A 228 26.17 1.38 22.07
C ALA A 228 25.34 1.05 20.81
N PRO A 229 24.02 1.31 20.81
CA PRO A 229 23.20 1.19 19.62
C PRO A 229 23.74 2.00 18.46
N VAL A 230 23.63 1.44 17.27
CA VAL A 230 24.05 2.05 16.01
C VAL A 230 22.87 2.86 15.45
N VAL A 231 23.07 4.16 15.21
CA VAL A 231 21.99 5.10 14.89
C VAL A 231 21.91 5.42 13.39
N PHE A 232 20.69 5.44 12.86
CA PHE A 232 20.32 5.79 11.50
C PHE A 232 19.49 7.07 11.48
N SER A 233 19.76 7.98 10.55
CA SER A 233 19.01 9.24 10.43
C SER A 233 18.70 9.55 8.99
N GLY A 234 17.45 9.93 8.70
CA GLY A 234 17.03 10.26 7.36
C GLY A 234 16.10 11.47 7.31
N THR A 235 16.07 12.12 6.14
CA THR A 235 15.15 13.22 5.85
C THR A 235 14.55 13.11 4.46
N VAL A 236 13.34 13.63 4.29
CA VAL A 236 12.64 13.78 3.01
C VAL A 236 12.42 15.26 2.74
N ALA A 237 12.83 15.71 1.55
CA ALA A 237 12.56 17.05 1.05
C ALA A 237 11.61 16.98 -0.15
N VAL A 238 10.55 17.78 -0.16
CA VAL A 238 9.52 17.77 -1.21
C VAL A 238 9.65 19.03 -2.07
N HIS A 239 9.61 18.88 -3.40
CA HIS A 239 9.81 20.01 -4.31
C HIS A 239 8.76 21.13 -4.13
N LYS A 240 7.50 20.77 -3.90
CA LYS A 240 6.39 21.72 -3.72
C LYS A 240 6.36 22.40 -2.33
N ALA A 241 7.21 21.96 -1.40
CA ALA A 241 7.38 22.56 -0.07
C ALA A 241 8.87 22.90 0.18
N PRO A 242 9.46 23.83 -0.60
CA PRO A 242 10.89 24.11 -0.53
C PRO A 242 11.28 24.70 0.84
N GLY A 243 12.24 24.07 1.50
CA GLY A 243 12.77 24.49 2.80
C GLY A 243 12.27 23.67 3.99
N GLU A 244 11.19 22.90 3.82
CA GLU A 244 10.68 21.98 4.82
C GLU A 244 11.28 20.58 4.59
N GLN A 245 12.03 20.08 5.57
CA GLN A 245 12.55 18.72 5.57
C GLN A 245 11.82 17.92 6.63
N LEU A 246 11.14 16.86 6.20
CA LEU A 246 10.52 15.90 7.09
C LEU A 246 11.57 14.91 7.59
N ARG A 247 11.61 14.64 8.89
CA ARG A 247 12.44 13.56 9.44
C ARG A 247 11.79 12.20 9.15
N VAL A 248 12.59 11.21 8.80
CA VAL A 248 12.12 9.82 8.71
C VAL A 248 11.82 9.30 10.12
N GLU A 249 10.59 8.85 10.33
CA GLU A 249 10.09 8.31 11.59
C GLU A 249 10.33 6.79 11.69
N GLY A 250 9.95 6.17 12.81
CA GLY A 250 10.17 4.74 13.05
C GLY A 250 11.44 4.47 13.88
N ARG A 251 11.85 3.20 13.94
CA ARG A 251 13.04 2.80 14.70
C ARG A 251 14.28 3.43 14.06
N ASP A 252 15.11 4.08 14.86
CA ASP A 252 16.29 4.80 14.39
C ASP A 252 17.61 4.28 14.95
N SER A 253 17.58 3.17 15.70
CA SER A 253 18.77 2.49 16.17
C SER A 253 18.62 0.98 16.14
N ILE A 254 19.75 0.29 15.92
CA ILE A 254 19.88 -1.17 15.97
C ILE A 254 20.97 -1.56 16.97
N VAL A 255 20.80 -2.67 17.66
CA VAL A 255 21.83 -3.25 18.54
C VAL A 255 22.61 -4.32 17.77
N ILE A 256 23.95 -4.29 17.83
CA ILE A 256 24.78 -5.30 17.18
C ILE A 256 25.20 -6.36 18.20
N ASP A 257 24.51 -7.51 18.19
CA ASP A 257 24.60 -8.57 19.21
C ASP A 257 24.74 -9.97 18.58
N GLU A 258 24.31 -11.05 19.24
CA GLU A 258 24.41 -12.44 18.75
C GLU A 258 23.12 -12.95 18.08
N TYR A 259 22.13 -12.09 17.87
CA TYR A 259 20.81 -12.49 17.39
C TYR A 259 20.62 -12.19 15.89
N HIS A 260 19.82 -13.02 15.23
CA HIS A 260 19.47 -12.89 13.83
C HIS A 260 18.48 -11.72 13.65
N TRP A 261 18.62 -10.93 12.58
CA TRP A 261 17.84 -9.68 12.42
C TRP A 261 16.32 -9.88 12.35
N ALA A 262 15.87 -11.07 11.96
CA ALA A 262 14.46 -11.43 11.88
C ALA A 262 13.86 -11.92 13.20
N ASP A 263 14.70 -12.32 14.17
CA ASP A 263 14.27 -12.51 15.54
C ASP A 263 14.05 -11.10 16.10
N ASN A 264 12.84 -10.70 16.47
CA ASN A 264 12.57 -9.33 16.88
C ASN A 264 12.69 -9.19 18.41
N ASN A 265 12.45 -10.28 19.15
CA ASN A 265 12.47 -10.28 20.60
C ASN A 265 13.83 -10.70 21.20
N GLY A 266 14.72 -11.31 20.40
CA GLY A 266 16.05 -11.77 20.79
C GLY A 266 16.02 -13.00 21.70
N ASP A 267 15.10 -13.93 21.49
CA ASP A 267 15.00 -15.17 22.29
C ASP A 267 15.71 -16.38 21.66
N GLY A 268 16.29 -16.21 20.47
CA GLY A 268 17.02 -17.27 19.76
C GLY A 268 16.12 -18.18 18.94
N ILE A 269 14.86 -17.81 18.72
CA ILE A 269 13.87 -18.52 17.90
C ILE A 269 13.21 -17.47 16.99
N ILE A 270 12.89 -17.86 15.75
CA ILE A 270 12.01 -17.05 14.90
C ILE A 270 10.63 -17.67 14.99
N SER A 271 9.67 -16.94 15.54
CA SER A 271 8.28 -17.36 15.69
C SER A 271 7.45 -17.15 14.42
N ASP A 272 6.25 -17.75 14.39
CA ASP A 272 5.27 -17.53 13.31
C ASP A 272 4.94 -16.04 13.10
N GLU A 273 4.88 -15.26 14.19
CA GLU A 273 4.62 -13.81 14.11
C GLU A 273 5.80 -13.05 13.48
N GLU A 274 7.03 -13.46 13.79
CA GLU A 274 8.25 -12.83 13.29
C GLU A 274 8.48 -13.14 11.82
N ILE A 275 8.30 -14.39 11.38
CA ILE A 275 8.41 -14.72 9.95
C ILE A 275 7.33 -14.00 9.13
N LEU A 276 6.10 -13.87 9.64
CA LEU A 276 5.06 -13.07 8.98
C LEU A 276 5.46 -11.60 8.88
N THR A 277 6.06 -11.04 9.93
CA THR A 277 6.58 -9.66 9.90
C THR A 277 7.66 -9.49 8.84
N VAL A 278 8.58 -10.45 8.69
CA VAL A 278 9.60 -10.44 7.62
C VAL A 278 8.95 -10.40 6.24
N TYR A 279 7.92 -11.23 6.03
CA TYR A 279 7.18 -11.28 4.77
C TYR A 279 6.45 -9.98 4.47
N ASP A 280 5.74 -9.42 5.45
CA ASP A 280 4.98 -8.17 5.31
C ASP A 280 5.90 -6.96 5.06
N GLU A 281 7.04 -6.87 5.74
CA GLU A 281 7.91 -5.69 5.67
C GLU A 281 8.89 -5.74 4.49
N PHE A 282 9.37 -6.92 4.10
CA PHE A 282 10.55 -7.02 3.22
C PHE A 282 10.40 -7.92 1.99
N SER A 283 9.55 -8.97 2.02
CA SER A 283 9.51 -9.95 0.91
C SER A 283 8.99 -9.38 -0.41
N GLU A 284 8.12 -8.37 -0.37
CA GLU A 284 7.55 -7.75 -1.57
C GLU A 284 8.50 -6.72 -2.23
N ILE A 285 9.63 -6.41 -1.60
CA ILE A 285 10.59 -5.41 -2.10
C ILE A 285 11.40 -6.01 -3.26
N SER A 286 10.86 -5.85 -4.46
CA SER A 286 11.48 -6.34 -5.70
C SER A 286 12.91 -5.80 -5.90
N GLY A 287 13.87 -6.70 -6.05
CA GLY A 287 15.28 -6.36 -6.29
C GLY A 287 16.13 -6.17 -5.04
N LEU A 288 15.57 -6.36 -3.84
CA LEU A 288 16.32 -6.39 -2.60
C LEU A 288 16.78 -7.83 -2.32
N GLU A 289 18.09 -8.05 -2.27
CA GLU A 289 18.69 -9.38 -2.05
C GLU A 289 18.68 -9.73 -0.55
N ILE A 290 17.55 -10.21 -0.04
CA ILE A 290 17.42 -10.75 1.31
C ILE A 290 17.54 -12.27 1.27
N ASP A 291 18.31 -12.82 2.20
CA ASP A 291 18.40 -14.27 2.40
C ASP A 291 17.20 -14.76 3.22
N ILE A 292 16.04 -14.88 2.57
CA ILE A 292 14.79 -15.39 3.19
C ILE A 292 14.92 -16.88 3.50
N ASP A 293 15.68 -17.63 2.70
CA ASP A 293 15.88 -19.07 2.88
C ASP A 293 16.50 -19.38 4.26
N GLN A 294 17.49 -18.59 4.71
CA GLN A 294 18.06 -18.73 6.06
C GLN A 294 17.04 -18.43 7.16
N VAL A 295 16.17 -17.43 6.97
CA VAL A 295 15.12 -17.07 7.95
C VAL A 295 14.13 -18.24 8.11
N GLU A 296 13.71 -18.84 7.00
CA GLU A 296 12.82 -20.00 7.00
C GLU A 296 13.46 -21.23 7.61
N GLU A 297 14.76 -21.47 7.35
CA GLU A 297 15.49 -22.59 7.96
C GLU A 297 15.52 -22.45 9.49
N ILE A 298 15.77 -21.24 10.00
CA ILE A 298 15.73 -20.96 11.45
C ILE A 298 14.32 -21.14 12.01
N TRP A 299 13.29 -20.64 11.32
CA TRP A 299 11.88 -20.77 11.73
C TRP A 299 11.40 -22.23 11.78
N LEU A 300 11.84 -23.07 10.84
CA LEU A 300 11.53 -24.50 10.83
C LEU A 300 12.30 -25.30 11.90
N GLY A 301 13.42 -24.77 12.40
CA GLY A 301 14.24 -25.36 13.44
C GLY A 301 13.68 -25.15 14.86
N SER A 302 14.40 -25.66 15.87
CA SER A 302 14.03 -25.45 17.27
C SER A 302 14.60 -24.14 17.86
N GLY A 303 15.22 -23.31 17.02
CA GLY A 303 16.00 -22.13 17.39
C GLY A 303 17.36 -22.10 16.68
N TYR A 304 18.21 -21.15 17.05
CA TYR A 304 19.52 -20.95 16.43
C TYR A 304 20.58 -20.49 17.44
N ARG A 305 21.85 -20.53 17.02
CA ARG A 305 22.96 -19.87 17.71
C ARG A 305 23.88 -19.16 16.73
N TRP A 306 24.48 -18.08 17.18
CA TRP A 306 25.53 -17.38 16.42
C TRP A 306 26.89 -18.06 16.60
N ASP A 307 27.55 -18.41 15.50
CA ASP A 307 28.96 -18.81 15.49
C ASP A 307 29.83 -17.62 15.06
N ALA A 308 30.33 -16.87 16.04
CA ALA A 308 31.19 -15.71 15.79
C ALA A 308 32.52 -16.04 15.10
N SER A 309 32.97 -17.30 15.13
CA SER A 309 34.23 -17.72 14.49
C SER A 309 34.08 -17.92 12.98
N GLN A 310 32.90 -18.39 12.56
CA GLN A 310 32.55 -18.60 11.16
C GLN A 310 31.73 -17.44 10.59
N GLY A 311 31.15 -16.61 11.45
CA GLY A 311 30.25 -15.54 11.07
C GLY A 311 28.96 -16.06 10.45
N ILE A 312 28.40 -17.17 10.98
CA ILE A 312 27.16 -17.77 10.49
C ILE A 312 26.21 -18.12 11.64
N PHE A 313 24.92 -18.22 11.34
CA PHE A 313 23.94 -18.81 12.24
C PHE A 313 23.87 -20.32 12.04
N VAL A 314 23.84 -21.05 13.14
CA VAL A 314 23.70 -22.51 13.16
C VAL A 314 22.32 -22.84 13.71
N VAL A 315 21.47 -23.41 12.85
CA VAL A 315 20.11 -23.85 13.21
C VAL A 315 20.19 -25.07 14.13
N LEU A 316 19.38 -25.06 15.18
CA LEU A 316 19.27 -26.16 16.14
C LEU A 316 18.22 -27.17 15.62
N PRO A 317 18.53 -28.48 15.70
CA PRO A 317 17.72 -29.55 15.10
C PRO A 317 16.43 -29.88 15.85
#